data_AF-A0A9E2IYB2-F1
#
_entry.id   AF-A0A9E2IYB2-F1
#
_cell.length_a   1.000
_cell.length_b   1.000
_cell.length_c   1.000
_cell.angle_alpha   90.00
_cell.angle_beta   90.00
_cell.angle_gamma   90.00
#
_symmetry.space_group_name_H-M   'P 1'
#
loop_
_entity.id
_entity.type
_entity.pdbx_description
1 polymer ?
#
loop_
_entity_poly.entity_id
_entity_poly.type
_entity_poly.pdbx_seq_one_letter_code
_entity_poly.pdbx_strand_id
1 'polypeptide(L)'
;MNNSVVPVIDMFAGPGGLGEGFARFSEGLPSGPPFDVRLSIEKDFHACQTLELRAFLREFLKGKTPEEYYDYVRSPSPSKRNNLMKEFPEGQRAIKRVWHAELGGESFPDDKVNKRIKESLGESKTWVLIGGPPCQAYSLAGRSRRSKQPREEFENLREHYLYNHYLKIIRNHQPTVFIMENVKGILTSKISKSYIFTRICDDLESAGYLLYLLVQWRKRKPLE
;
A
#
# COMPACT_ATOMS: atom_id res chain seq x y z
N MET A 1 19.19 -17.82 15.86
CA MET A 1 18.17 -17.72 14.79
C MET A 1 18.48 -16.48 14.00
N ASN A 2 18.53 -16.55 12.67
CA ASN A 2 18.86 -15.40 11.84
C ASN A 2 17.88 -14.27 12.16
N ASN A 3 18.42 -13.13 12.61
CA ASN A 3 17.67 -11.97 13.06
C ASN A 3 17.18 -11.16 11.84
N SER A 4 16.56 -11.84 10.87
CA SER A 4 16.22 -11.25 9.57
C SER A 4 14.96 -10.44 9.71
N VAL A 5 15.09 -9.13 9.54
CA VAL A 5 13.96 -8.20 9.47
C VAL A 5 13.12 -8.51 8.23
N VAL A 6 11.81 -8.60 8.40
CA VAL A 6 10.83 -8.91 7.35
C VAL A 6 10.49 -7.63 6.58
N PRO A 7 10.76 -7.55 5.27
CA PRO A 7 10.41 -6.39 4.47
C PRO A 7 8.90 -6.23 4.35
N VAL A 8 8.45 -4.99 4.33
CA VAL A 8 7.05 -4.60 4.07
C VAL A 8 7.01 -3.65 2.87
N ILE A 9 6.12 -3.95 1.93
CA ILE A 9 5.76 -3.08 0.81
C ILE A 9 4.35 -2.56 1.06
N ASP A 10 4.17 -1.24 1.09
CA ASP A 10 2.92 -0.56 1.35
C ASP A 10 2.39 0.11 0.09
N MET A 11 1.30 -0.42 -0.47
CA MET A 11 0.66 0.11 -1.68
C MET A 11 -0.58 0.91 -1.31
N PHE A 12 -0.81 2.04 -1.98
CA PHE A 12 -1.90 2.96 -1.62
C PHE A 12 -1.76 3.39 -0.16
N ALA A 13 -0.53 3.74 0.22
CA ALA A 13 -0.12 3.88 1.60
C ALA A 13 -0.85 5.00 2.36
N GLY A 14 -1.42 5.96 1.62
CA GLY A 14 -1.96 7.19 2.17
C GLY A 14 -0.88 7.87 3.03
N PRO A 15 -1.22 8.45 4.19
CA PRO A 15 -0.20 9.02 5.06
C PRO A 15 0.67 7.94 5.76
N GLY A 16 0.31 6.65 5.73
CA GLY A 16 1.12 5.54 6.28
C GLY A 16 0.64 4.92 7.59
N GLY A 17 -0.65 5.02 7.94
CA GLY A 17 -1.16 4.47 9.20
C GLY A 17 -0.94 2.96 9.36
N LEU A 18 -1.18 2.19 8.31
CA LEU A 18 -0.98 0.74 8.32
C LEU A 18 0.50 0.37 8.40
N GLY A 19 1.36 1.00 7.59
CA GLY A 19 2.81 0.81 7.63
C GLY A 19 3.44 1.16 8.98
N GLU A 20 2.96 2.22 9.64
CA GLU A 20 3.42 2.58 11.00
C GLU A 20 3.04 1.53 12.04
N GLY A 21 1.87 0.91 11.94
CA GLY A 21 1.47 -0.21 12.80
C GLY A 21 2.48 -1.36 12.73
N PHE A 22 2.90 -1.72 11.52
CA PHE A 22 3.94 -2.73 11.29
C PHE A 22 5.30 -2.31 11.85
N ALA A 23 5.76 -1.10 11.52
CA ALA A 23 7.11 -0.67 11.87
C ALA A 23 7.30 -0.42 13.38
N ARG A 24 6.22 -0.12 14.12
CA ARG A 24 6.27 0.10 15.57
C ARG A 24 6.03 -1.17 16.39
N PHE A 25 5.55 -2.24 15.77
CA PHE A 25 5.35 -3.50 16.45
C PHE A 25 6.69 -4.02 17.00
N SER A 26 6.77 -4.13 18.31
CA SER A 26 8.00 -4.53 19.03
C SER A 26 7.70 -5.37 20.27
N GLU A 27 6.43 -5.68 20.54
CA GLU A 27 6.04 -6.43 21.73
C GLU A 27 6.54 -7.87 21.69
N GLY A 28 7.21 -8.29 22.77
CA GLY A 28 7.65 -9.67 22.98
C GLY A 28 8.89 -10.09 22.18
N LEU A 29 9.58 -9.18 21.49
CA LEU A 29 10.73 -9.52 20.65
C LEU A 29 12.05 -8.96 21.22
N PRO A 30 13.04 -9.82 21.54
CA PRO A 30 14.32 -9.39 22.12
C PRO A 30 15.23 -8.62 21.16
N SER A 31 14.88 -8.55 19.87
CA SER A 31 15.75 -8.05 18.79
C SER A 31 15.27 -6.78 18.07
N GLY A 32 14.24 -6.10 18.61
CA GLY A 32 13.68 -4.90 18.00
C GLY A 32 12.50 -5.18 17.06
N PRO A 33 12.00 -4.18 16.31
CA PRO A 33 10.85 -4.35 15.44
C PRO A 33 11.17 -5.32 14.28
N PRO A 34 10.35 -6.35 14.06
CA PRO A 34 10.65 -7.39 13.08
C PRO A 34 10.31 -6.96 11.65
N PHE A 35 9.66 -5.82 11.45
CA PHE A 35 9.17 -5.35 10.16
C PHE A 35 9.86 -4.07 9.68
N ASP A 36 10.29 -4.06 8.44
CA ASP A 36 10.95 -2.92 7.79
C ASP A 36 10.14 -2.46 6.57
N VAL A 37 9.48 -1.31 6.67
CA VAL A 37 8.75 -0.70 5.54
C VAL A 37 9.76 -0.14 4.54
N ARG A 38 10.04 -0.92 3.49
CA ARG A 38 11.07 -0.64 2.48
C ARG A 38 10.57 0.12 1.27
N LEU A 39 9.26 0.15 1.06
CA LEU A 39 8.63 0.89 -0.02
C LEU A 39 7.21 1.27 0.37
N SER A 40 6.89 2.55 0.26
CA SER A 40 5.52 3.06 0.27
C SER A 40 5.21 3.70 -1.08
N ILE A 41 4.13 3.29 -1.72
CA ILE A 41 3.67 3.80 -3.01
C ILE A 41 2.39 4.60 -2.78
N GLU A 42 2.41 5.88 -3.15
CA GLU A 42 1.29 6.80 -2.93
C GLU A 42 1.24 7.86 -4.03
N LYS A 43 0.02 8.27 -4.43
CA LYS A 43 -0.21 9.25 -5.50
C LYS A 43 -0.45 10.66 -4.97
N ASP A 44 -0.88 10.80 -3.71
CA ASP A 44 -1.06 12.09 -3.08
C ASP A 44 0.28 12.64 -2.58
N PHE A 45 0.62 13.83 -3.04
CA PHE A 45 1.89 14.47 -2.73
C PHE A 45 2.06 14.75 -1.23
N HIS A 46 1.00 15.20 -0.54
CA HIS A 46 1.09 15.54 0.88
C HIS A 46 1.17 14.29 1.77
N ALA A 47 0.51 13.22 1.37
CA ALA A 47 0.65 11.90 1.96
C ALA A 47 2.08 11.37 1.81
N CYS A 48 2.68 11.50 0.61
CA CYS A 48 4.10 11.20 0.41
C CYS A 48 5.00 12.00 1.35
N GLN A 49 4.73 13.31 1.51
CA GLN A 49 5.51 14.13 2.42
C GLN A 49 5.44 13.65 3.87
N THR A 50 4.27 13.18 4.29
CA THR A 50 4.05 12.58 5.63
C THR A 50 4.77 11.25 5.77
N LEU A 51 4.71 10.39 4.75
CA LEU A 51 5.42 9.11 4.70
C LEU A 51 6.94 9.31 4.80
N GLU A 52 7.50 10.31 4.13
CA GLU A 52 8.93 10.61 4.19
C GLU A 52 9.34 11.03 5.61
N LEU A 53 8.55 11.89 6.28
CA LEU A 53 8.83 12.28 7.67
C LEU A 53 8.73 11.11 8.65
N ARG A 54 7.76 10.23 8.44
CA ARG A 54 7.61 9.00 9.22
C ARG A 54 8.80 8.07 8.99
N ALA A 55 9.19 7.84 7.73
CA ALA A 55 10.35 7.04 7.37
C ALA A 55 11.63 7.61 7.97
N PHE A 56 11.80 8.93 7.95
CA PHE A 56 12.91 9.61 8.61
C PHE A 56 12.93 9.32 10.11
N LEU A 57 11.80 9.52 10.79
CA LEU A 57 11.71 9.31 12.23
C LEU A 57 12.06 7.88 12.66
N ARG A 58 11.70 6.89 11.85
CA ARG A 58 11.97 5.46 12.10
C ARG A 58 13.45 5.09 12.07
N GLU A 59 14.30 5.91 11.46
CA GLU A 59 15.75 5.66 11.40
C GLU A 59 16.45 5.95 12.75
N PHE A 60 15.77 6.61 13.68
CA PHE A 60 16.34 6.99 14.98
C PHE A 60 15.79 6.15 16.12
N LEU A 61 16.68 5.78 17.06
CA LEU A 61 16.27 5.24 18.35
C LEU A 61 15.45 6.28 19.13
N LYS A 62 14.58 5.82 20.03
CA LYS A 62 13.76 6.70 20.88
C LYS A 62 14.66 7.70 21.62
N GLY A 63 14.36 8.99 21.47
CA GLY A 63 15.12 10.08 22.09
C GLY A 63 16.43 10.46 21.38
N LYS A 64 16.69 9.90 20.20
CA LYS A 64 17.86 10.22 19.35
C LYS A 64 17.50 10.96 18.05
N THR A 65 16.23 11.30 17.87
CA THR A 65 15.78 12.11 16.73
C THR A 65 16.40 13.51 16.81
N PRO A 66 16.90 14.07 15.69
CA PRO A 66 17.52 15.41 15.66
C PRO A 66 16.53 16.52 16.03
N GLU A 67 17.03 17.61 16.63
CA GLU A 67 16.17 18.74 17.04
C GLU A 67 15.54 19.44 15.83
N GLU A 68 16.22 19.41 14.67
CA GLU A 68 15.77 19.96 13.40
C GLU A 68 14.44 19.35 12.93
N TYR A 69 14.20 18.07 13.26
CA TYR A 69 12.90 17.42 13.03
C TYR A 69 11.82 18.09 13.87
N TYR A 70 12.08 18.28 15.17
CA TYR A 70 11.12 18.91 16.07
C TYR A 70 10.91 20.40 15.74
N ASP A 71 11.95 21.11 15.33
CA ASP A 71 11.88 22.48 14.82
C ASP A 71 11.01 22.60 13.56
N TYR A 72 11.11 21.62 12.67
CA TYR A 72 10.23 21.53 11.51
C TYR A 72 8.78 21.25 11.93
N VAL A 73 8.53 20.29 12.83
CA VAL A 73 7.17 19.97 13.30
C VAL A 73 6.52 21.15 14.03
N ARG A 74 7.28 21.91 14.83
CA ARG A 74 6.79 23.10 15.54
C ARG A 74 6.48 24.27 14.61
N SER A 75 7.23 24.41 13.52
CA SER A 75 7.07 25.52 12.56
C SER A 75 7.42 25.04 11.15
N PRO A 76 6.47 24.38 10.46
CA PRO A 76 6.71 23.77 9.16
C PRO A 76 6.99 24.81 8.07
N SER A 77 8.04 24.61 7.29
CA SER A 77 8.30 25.38 6.07
C SER A 77 8.98 24.52 5.01
N PRO A 78 8.85 24.85 3.71
CA PRO A 78 9.53 24.14 2.64
C PRO A 78 11.05 24.08 2.82
N SER A 79 11.68 25.18 3.26
CA SER A 79 13.12 25.24 3.49
C SER A 79 13.58 24.30 4.60
N LYS A 80 12.91 24.32 5.76
CA LYS A 80 13.25 23.42 6.88
C LYS A 80 13.10 21.95 6.49
N ARG A 81 12.02 21.62 5.76
CA ARG A 81 11.81 20.26 5.25
C ARG A 81 12.93 19.85 4.30
N ASN A 82 13.28 20.71 3.35
CA ASN A 82 14.32 20.42 2.38
C ASN A 82 15.67 20.20 3.06
N ASN A 83 16.02 21.01 4.06
CA ASN A 83 17.23 20.84 4.84
C ASN A 83 17.21 19.50 5.59
N LEU A 84 16.12 19.21 6.33
CA LEU A 84 15.95 17.94 7.05
C LEU A 84 16.14 16.72 6.14
N MET A 85 15.59 16.77 4.93
CA MET A 85 15.67 15.66 4.00
C MET A 85 17.04 15.57 3.29
N LYS A 86 17.75 16.68 3.07
CA LYS A 86 19.02 16.73 2.32
C LYS A 86 20.25 16.58 3.19
N GLU A 87 20.28 17.20 4.35
CA GLU A 87 21.47 17.30 5.21
C GLU A 87 21.72 16.01 6.01
N PHE A 88 20.66 15.22 6.24
CA PHE A 88 20.74 13.96 6.96
C PHE A 88 20.76 12.75 6.01
N PRO A 89 21.70 11.79 6.18
CA PRO A 89 21.67 10.52 5.47
C PRO A 89 20.33 9.77 5.62
N GLU A 90 19.72 9.85 6.80
CA GLU A 90 18.40 9.30 7.14
C GLU A 90 17.31 9.90 6.25
N GLY A 91 17.39 11.21 5.97
CA GLY A 91 16.47 11.91 5.07
C GLY A 91 16.55 11.39 3.64
N GLN A 92 17.76 11.17 3.15
CA GLN A 92 17.99 10.57 1.83
C GLN A 92 17.48 9.14 1.74
N ARG A 93 17.64 8.34 2.80
CA ARG A 93 17.07 6.98 2.88
C ARG A 93 15.54 7.01 2.94
N ALA A 94 14.97 7.94 3.70
CA ALA A 94 13.52 8.14 3.82
C ALA A 94 12.89 8.49 2.47
N ILE A 95 13.48 9.43 1.71
CA ILE A 95 13.02 9.76 0.35
C ILE A 95 13.04 8.51 -0.54
N LYS A 96 14.11 7.70 -0.49
CA LYS A 96 14.19 6.48 -1.32
C LYS A 96 13.11 5.44 -0.97
N ARG A 97 12.64 5.41 0.28
CA ARG A 97 11.59 4.49 0.75
C ARG A 97 10.18 4.91 0.31
N VAL A 98 9.98 6.15 -0.14
CA VAL A 98 8.68 6.66 -0.55
C VAL A 98 8.68 6.94 -2.05
N TRP A 99 7.68 6.42 -2.75
CA TRP A 99 7.54 6.60 -4.18
C TRP A 99 6.23 7.29 -4.51
N HIS A 100 6.34 8.55 -4.94
CA HIS A 100 5.22 9.33 -5.44
C HIS A 100 4.83 8.82 -6.84
N ALA A 101 3.84 7.93 -6.88
CA ALA A 101 3.42 7.24 -8.08
C ALA A 101 1.92 6.92 -8.05
N GLU A 102 1.24 7.18 -9.18
CA GLU A 102 -0.13 6.76 -9.41
C GLU A 102 -0.14 5.40 -10.10
N LEU A 103 -0.38 4.35 -9.32
CA LEU A 103 -0.55 2.99 -9.84
C LEU A 103 -1.70 2.95 -10.85
N GLY A 104 -1.52 2.25 -11.96
CA GLY A 104 -2.49 2.23 -13.06
C GLY A 104 -2.54 3.48 -13.93
N GLY A 105 -1.69 4.48 -13.65
CA GLY A 105 -1.44 5.59 -14.56
C GLY A 105 -0.42 5.24 -15.64
N GLU A 106 -0.48 5.93 -16.78
CA GLU A 106 0.41 5.71 -17.94
C GLU A 106 1.90 5.88 -17.58
N SER A 107 2.21 6.79 -16.65
CA SER A 107 3.58 7.09 -16.19
C SER A 107 4.21 5.98 -15.33
N PHE A 108 3.41 5.03 -14.85
CA PHE A 108 3.82 3.97 -13.93
C PHE A 108 3.28 2.60 -14.38
N PRO A 109 3.76 2.08 -15.53
CA PRO A 109 3.34 0.78 -16.04
C PRO A 109 3.74 -0.35 -15.08
N ASP A 110 3.01 -1.48 -15.16
CA ASP A 110 3.17 -2.62 -14.26
C ASP A 110 4.63 -3.11 -14.16
N ASP A 111 5.40 -3.13 -15.26
CA ASP A 111 6.81 -3.54 -15.25
C ASP A 111 7.71 -2.63 -14.42
N LYS A 112 7.46 -1.32 -14.45
CA LYS A 112 8.20 -0.34 -13.64
C LYS A 112 7.91 -0.54 -12.16
N VAL A 113 6.64 -0.80 -11.82
CA VAL A 113 6.21 -1.11 -10.45
C VAL A 113 6.84 -2.43 -9.98
N ASN A 114 6.77 -3.48 -10.81
CA ASN A 114 7.37 -4.79 -10.53
C ASN A 114 8.87 -4.69 -10.28
N LYS A 115 9.59 -3.92 -11.10
CA LYS A 115 11.02 -3.66 -10.93
C LYS A 115 11.31 -2.96 -9.60
N ARG A 116 10.56 -1.89 -9.30
CA ARG A 116 10.75 -1.12 -8.06
C ARG A 116 10.51 -1.98 -6.80
N ILE A 117 9.52 -2.86 -6.82
CA ILE A 117 9.24 -3.81 -5.74
C ILE A 117 10.41 -4.78 -5.57
N LYS A 118 10.88 -5.42 -6.66
CA LYS A 118 12.02 -6.35 -6.61
C LYS A 118 13.27 -5.68 -6.03
N GLU A 119 13.58 -4.46 -6.45
CA GLU A 119 14.71 -3.68 -5.93
C GLU A 119 14.57 -3.40 -4.42
N SER A 120 13.37 -3.09 -3.93
CA SER A 120 13.13 -2.88 -2.49
C SER A 120 13.20 -4.18 -1.67
N LEU A 121 12.81 -5.31 -2.25
CA LEU A 121 12.85 -6.62 -1.57
C LEU A 121 14.27 -7.20 -1.53
N GLY A 122 15.09 -6.93 -2.55
CA GLY A 122 16.39 -7.58 -2.72
C GLY A 122 16.24 -9.09 -2.85
N GLU A 123 17.02 -9.85 -2.09
CA GLU A 123 16.98 -11.32 -2.08
C GLU A 123 15.97 -11.91 -1.07
N SER A 124 15.16 -11.07 -0.43
CA SER A 124 14.25 -11.48 0.64
C SER A 124 13.12 -12.34 0.10
N LYS A 125 13.08 -13.61 0.50
CA LYS A 125 11.98 -14.54 0.15
C LYS A 125 10.76 -14.40 1.05
N THR A 126 10.97 -13.94 2.28
CA THR A 126 9.92 -13.71 3.28
C THR A 126 9.63 -12.23 3.38
N TRP A 127 8.44 -11.80 3.01
CA TRP A 127 8.04 -10.38 3.01
C TRP A 127 6.51 -10.22 3.07
N VAL A 128 6.07 -9.01 3.41
CA VAL A 128 4.65 -8.67 3.59
C VAL A 128 4.23 -7.59 2.59
N LEU A 129 3.07 -7.79 1.96
CA LEU A 129 2.39 -6.75 1.19
C LEU A 129 1.25 -6.16 2.03
N ILE A 130 1.19 -4.84 2.18
CA ILE A 130 0.06 -4.17 2.81
C ILE A 130 -0.52 -3.12 1.86
N GLY A 131 -1.79 -2.78 2.04
CA GLY A 131 -2.38 -1.67 1.31
C GLY A 131 -3.89 -1.58 1.38
N GLY A 132 -4.40 -0.37 1.14
CA GLY A 132 -5.83 -0.07 1.07
C GLY A 132 -6.23 0.36 -0.34
N PRO A 133 -6.33 -0.55 -1.34
CA PRO A 133 -6.69 -0.16 -2.69
C PRO A 133 -8.07 0.54 -2.70
N PRO A 134 -8.18 1.73 -3.30
CA PRO A 134 -9.35 2.58 -3.13
C PRO A 134 -10.63 1.94 -3.64
N CYS A 135 -11.68 2.06 -2.83
CA CYS A 135 -13.01 1.51 -3.08
C CYS A 135 -13.88 2.39 -4.01
N GLN A 136 -13.43 3.60 -4.35
CA GLN A 136 -14.26 4.64 -4.97
C GLN A 136 -14.70 4.32 -6.40
N ALA A 137 -13.97 3.45 -7.11
CA ALA A 137 -14.37 2.98 -8.42
C ALA A 137 -15.65 2.11 -8.41
N TYR A 138 -16.14 1.74 -7.22
CA TYR A 138 -17.32 0.89 -7.04
C TYR A 138 -18.61 1.67 -6.76
N SER A 139 -18.53 3.00 -6.62
CA SER A 139 -19.70 3.85 -6.38
C SER A 139 -20.37 4.29 -7.70
N LEU A 140 -21.70 4.26 -7.72
CA LEU A 140 -22.55 4.72 -8.83
C LEU A 140 -22.28 6.18 -9.26
N ALA A 141 -21.58 6.98 -8.44
CA ALA A 141 -21.30 8.39 -8.68
C ALA A 141 -20.38 8.66 -9.89
N GLY A 142 -19.58 7.67 -10.31
CA GLY A 142 -18.82 7.76 -11.57
C GLY A 142 -19.63 7.42 -12.82
N ARG A 143 -20.78 6.73 -12.68
CA ARG A 143 -21.62 6.29 -13.81
C ARG A 143 -22.51 7.38 -14.37
N SER A 144 -22.93 8.34 -13.54
CA SER A 144 -23.84 9.41 -13.95
C SER A 144 -23.23 10.37 -14.98
N ARG A 145 -21.90 10.38 -15.17
CA ARG A 145 -21.24 11.15 -16.24
C ARG A 145 -20.88 10.33 -17.49
N ARG A 146 -21.03 8.99 -17.52
CA ARG A 146 -20.51 8.14 -18.60
C ARG A 146 -21.46 7.03 -19.06
N SER A 147 -22.77 7.28 -19.04
CA SER A 147 -23.83 6.29 -19.34
C SER A 147 -23.98 5.88 -20.81
N LYS A 148 -22.96 6.07 -21.67
CA LYS A 148 -23.06 5.81 -23.13
C LYS A 148 -22.00 4.89 -23.73
N GLN A 149 -21.17 4.20 -22.93
CA GLN A 149 -20.10 3.36 -23.49
C GLN A 149 -20.47 1.87 -23.61
N PRO A 150 -20.15 1.19 -24.74
CA PRO A 150 -20.48 -0.22 -24.99
C PRO A 150 -19.82 -1.22 -24.01
N ARG A 151 -20.40 -2.42 -23.90
CA ARG A 151 -20.00 -3.51 -23.00
C ARG A 151 -18.54 -3.99 -23.17
N GLU A 152 -17.96 -3.88 -24.36
CA GLU A 152 -16.58 -4.29 -24.64
C GLU A 152 -15.55 -3.31 -24.03
N GLU A 153 -15.86 -2.02 -23.97
CA GLU A 153 -15.03 -1.04 -23.25
C GLU A 153 -15.04 -1.29 -21.73
N PHE A 154 -16.08 -1.94 -21.18
CA PHE A 154 -16.17 -2.31 -19.77
C PHE A 154 -15.21 -3.43 -19.34
N GLU A 155 -14.80 -4.32 -20.25
CA GLU A 155 -13.75 -5.30 -19.93
C GLU A 155 -12.36 -4.67 -19.95
N ASN A 156 -12.11 -3.74 -20.88
CA ASN A 156 -10.90 -2.88 -20.87
C ASN A 156 -10.87 -1.96 -19.63
N LEU A 157 -12.03 -1.52 -19.13
CA LEU A 157 -12.17 -0.80 -17.85
C LEU A 157 -11.79 -1.65 -16.63
N ARG A 158 -11.63 -2.97 -16.74
CA ARG A 158 -11.13 -3.78 -15.63
C ARG A 158 -9.68 -3.45 -15.32
N GLU A 159 -8.85 -3.21 -16.33
CA GLU A 159 -7.46 -2.79 -16.13
C GLU A 159 -7.36 -1.42 -15.43
N HIS A 160 -8.41 -0.61 -15.54
CA HIS A 160 -8.49 0.71 -14.91
C HIS A 160 -8.91 0.70 -13.43
N TYR A 161 -9.18 -0.47 -12.83
CA TYR A 161 -9.48 -0.54 -11.40
C TYR A 161 -8.22 -0.75 -10.55
N LEU A 162 -7.98 0.16 -9.60
CA LEU A 162 -6.79 0.17 -8.75
C LEU A 162 -6.60 -1.12 -7.91
N TYR A 163 -7.68 -1.81 -7.52
CA TYR A 163 -7.56 -3.12 -6.86
C TYR A 163 -6.98 -4.21 -7.76
N ASN A 164 -7.18 -4.14 -9.08
CA ASN A 164 -6.60 -5.13 -9.99
C ASN A 164 -5.08 -5.01 -10.04
N HIS A 165 -4.52 -3.80 -9.92
CA HIS A 165 -3.07 -3.65 -9.76
C HIS A 165 -2.58 -4.31 -8.45
N TYR A 166 -3.32 -4.16 -7.34
CA TYR A 166 -3.00 -4.85 -6.09
C TYR A 166 -3.00 -6.39 -6.27
N LEU A 167 -4.04 -6.95 -6.90
CA LEU A 167 -4.13 -8.39 -7.18
C LEU A 167 -3.04 -8.86 -8.16
N LYS A 168 -2.68 -8.07 -9.17
CA LYS A 168 -1.57 -8.35 -10.09
C LYS A 168 -0.25 -8.46 -9.33
N ILE A 169 0.02 -7.55 -8.40
CA ILE A 169 1.23 -7.62 -7.56
C ILE A 169 1.25 -8.89 -6.71
N ILE A 170 0.12 -9.26 -6.09
CA ILE A 170 0.02 -10.52 -5.33
C ILE A 170 0.33 -11.71 -6.24
N ARG A 171 -0.29 -11.79 -7.42
CA ARG A 171 -0.06 -12.89 -8.37
C ARG A 171 1.39 -12.98 -8.82
N ASN A 172 2.00 -11.83 -9.14
CA ASN A 172 3.34 -11.76 -9.73
C ASN A 172 4.47 -11.98 -8.71
N HIS A 173 4.31 -11.48 -7.48
CA HIS A 173 5.39 -11.49 -6.48
C HIS A 173 5.15 -12.48 -5.33
N GLN A 174 3.94 -13.03 -5.21
CA GLN A 174 3.58 -14.04 -4.21
C GLN A 174 4.09 -13.68 -2.79
N PRO A 175 3.67 -12.53 -2.21
CA PRO A 175 4.05 -12.16 -0.85
C PRO A 175 3.77 -13.28 0.16
N THR A 176 4.60 -13.42 1.19
CA THR A 176 4.38 -14.45 2.21
C THR A 176 3.07 -14.23 2.96
N VAL A 177 2.76 -12.97 3.25
CA VAL A 177 1.49 -12.52 3.83
C VAL A 177 1.09 -11.24 3.13
N PHE A 178 -0.21 -11.06 2.90
CA PHE A 178 -0.75 -9.77 2.51
C PHE A 178 -1.86 -9.31 3.46
N ILE A 179 -2.02 -7.99 3.58
CA ILE A 179 -3.14 -7.35 4.27
C ILE A 179 -3.76 -6.32 3.34
N MET A 180 -5.00 -6.60 2.96
CA MET A 180 -5.82 -5.70 2.16
C MET A 180 -6.85 -5.00 3.07
N GLU A 181 -6.63 -3.72 3.34
CA GLU A 181 -7.57 -2.89 4.11
C GLU A 181 -8.70 -2.38 3.22
N ASN A 182 -9.92 -2.34 3.75
CA ASN A 182 -11.05 -1.73 3.06
C ASN A 182 -12.21 -1.38 3.99
N VAL A 183 -13.14 -0.58 3.47
CA VAL A 183 -14.39 -0.22 4.15
C VAL A 183 -15.45 -1.31 4.04
N LYS A 184 -16.33 -1.44 5.06
CA LYS A 184 -17.43 -2.44 5.09
C LYS A 184 -18.34 -2.42 3.85
N GLY A 185 -18.43 -1.28 3.17
CA GLY A 185 -19.21 -1.14 1.92
C GLY A 185 -18.82 -2.15 0.84
N ILE A 186 -17.55 -2.59 0.81
CA ILE A 186 -17.03 -3.56 -0.17
C ILE A 186 -17.85 -4.87 -0.20
N LEU A 187 -18.38 -5.29 0.94
CA LEU A 187 -19.18 -6.52 1.09
C LEU A 187 -20.47 -6.50 0.26
N THR A 188 -20.94 -5.32 -0.11
CA THR A 188 -22.20 -5.10 -0.84
C THR A 188 -22.01 -4.49 -2.23
N SER A 189 -20.79 -4.05 -2.55
CA SER A 189 -20.45 -3.41 -3.82
C SER A 189 -20.61 -4.38 -5.00
N LYS A 190 -21.19 -3.88 -6.11
CA LYS A 190 -21.43 -4.66 -7.33
C LYS A 190 -20.76 -4.04 -8.55
N ILE A 191 -20.08 -4.87 -9.35
CA ILE A 191 -19.64 -4.56 -10.71
C ILE A 191 -20.33 -5.54 -11.66
N SER A 192 -21.00 -5.02 -12.69
CA SER A 192 -21.66 -5.85 -13.72
C SER A 192 -22.53 -6.99 -13.16
N LYS A 193 -23.30 -6.67 -12.11
CA LYS A 193 -24.19 -7.59 -11.35
C LYS A 193 -23.49 -8.63 -10.46
N SER A 194 -22.16 -8.73 -10.47
CA SER A 194 -21.38 -9.57 -9.56
C SER A 194 -20.96 -8.80 -8.30
N TYR A 195 -20.93 -9.48 -7.16
CA TYR A 195 -20.34 -8.93 -5.93
C TYR A 195 -18.81 -8.87 -6.08
N ILE A 196 -18.23 -7.68 -5.88
CA ILE A 196 -16.78 -7.48 -6.03
C ILE A 196 -16.01 -8.27 -4.98
N PHE A 197 -16.50 -8.26 -3.74
CA PHE A 197 -15.81 -8.91 -2.63
C PHE A 197 -15.66 -10.42 -2.85
N THR A 198 -16.73 -11.08 -3.31
CA THR A 198 -16.67 -12.51 -3.67
C THR A 198 -15.61 -12.77 -4.74
N ARG A 199 -15.57 -11.94 -5.79
CA ARG A 199 -14.58 -12.06 -6.85
C ARG A 199 -13.15 -11.85 -6.35
N ILE A 200 -12.92 -10.85 -5.48
CA ILE A 200 -11.61 -10.61 -4.87
C ILE A 200 -11.17 -11.84 -4.07
N CYS A 201 -12.07 -12.43 -3.28
CA CYS A 201 -11.78 -13.67 -2.56
C CYS A 201 -11.42 -14.81 -3.51
N ASP A 202 -12.24 -15.06 -4.54
CA ASP A 202 -12.00 -16.13 -5.51
C ASP A 202 -10.65 -15.95 -6.24
N ASP A 203 -10.31 -14.71 -6.60
CA ASP A 203 -9.07 -14.34 -7.27
C ASP A 203 -7.83 -14.57 -6.39
N LEU A 204 -7.94 -14.31 -5.07
CA LEU A 204 -6.86 -14.50 -4.11
C LEU A 204 -6.70 -15.98 -3.72
N GLU A 205 -7.80 -16.71 -3.55
CA GLU A 205 -7.80 -18.16 -3.34
C GLU A 205 -7.18 -18.88 -4.54
N SER A 206 -7.55 -18.48 -5.76
CA SER A 206 -6.96 -19.00 -7.00
C SER A 206 -5.47 -18.67 -7.16
N ALA A 207 -5.00 -17.61 -6.50
CA ALA A 207 -3.58 -17.28 -6.43
C ALA A 207 -2.82 -18.09 -5.38
N GLY A 208 -3.47 -19.02 -4.66
CA GLY A 208 -2.86 -19.94 -3.70
C GLY A 208 -2.95 -19.48 -2.24
N TYR A 209 -3.72 -18.44 -1.93
CA TYR A 209 -3.80 -17.90 -0.58
C TYR A 209 -4.96 -18.45 0.23
N LEU A 210 -4.69 -18.70 1.51
CA LEU A 210 -5.72 -18.90 2.51
C LEU A 210 -6.17 -17.55 3.07
N LEU A 211 -7.48 -17.29 3.05
CA LEU A 211 -8.05 -16.01 3.45
C LEU A 211 -8.57 -16.04 4.89
N TYR A 212 -8.14 -15.06 5.68
CA TYR A 212 -8.64 -14.81 7.03
C TYR A 212 -9.37 -13.47 7.05
N LEU A 213 -10.69 -13.50 7.21
CA LEU A 213 -11.51 -12.30 7.25
C LEU A 213 -11.67 -11.82 8.70
N LEU A 214 -11.32 -10.56 8.96
CA LEU A 214 -11.51 -9.91 10.27
C LEU A 214 -12.96 -9.42 10.49
N VAL A 215 -13.86 -9.75 9.56
CA VAL A 215 -15.29 -9.44 9.65
C VAL A 215 -16.10 -10.71 9.44
N GLN A 216 -17.23 -10.82 10.14
CA GLN A 216 -18.16 -11.92 9.90
C GLN A 216 -18.82 -11.74 8.53
N TRP A 217 -18.45 -12.60 7.59
CA TRP A 217 -19.04 -12.64 6.26
C TRP A 217 -19.30 -14.08 5.84
N ARG A 218 -20.45 -14.32 5.21
CA ARG A 218 -20.82 -15.61 4.63
C ARG A 218 -20.90 -15.47 3.12
N LYS A 219 -20.23 -16.36 2.39
CA LYS A 219 -20.26 -16.42 0.92
C LYS A 219 -21.71 -16.55 0.48
N ARG A 220 -22.23 -15.52 -0.18
CA ARG A 220 -23.60 -15.53 -0.73
C ARG A 220 -23.59 -16.40 -1.99
N LYS A 221 -24.57 -17.29 -2.13
CA LYS A 221 -24.77 -18.02 -3.40
C LYS A 221 -25.00 -17.01 -4.54
N PRO A 222 -24.53 -17.30 -5.77
CA PRO A 222 -24.91 -16.52 -6.94
C PRO A 222 -26.43 -16.35 -6.96
N LEU A 223 -26.91 -15.16 -7.32
CA LEU A 223 -28.31 -14.99 -7.65
C LEU A 223 -28.54 -15.79 -8.94
N GLU A 224 -29.43 -16.78 -8.86
CA GLU A 224 -29.96 -17.51 -10.02
C GLU A 224 -30.59 -16.55 -11.04
#